data_AF-A0A5B0X511-F1
#
_entry.id   AF-A0A5B0X511-F1
#
_cell.length_a   1.000
_cell.length_b   1.000
_cell.length_c   1.000
_cell.angle_alpha   90.00
_cell.angle_beta   90.00
_cell.angle_gamma   90.00
#
_symmetry.space_group_name_H-M   'P 1'
#
loop_
_entity.id
_entity.type
_entity.pdbx_description
1 polymer ?
#
loop_
_entity_poly.entity_id
_entity_poly.type
_entity_poly.pdbx_seq_one_letter_code
_entity_poly.pdbx_strand_id
1 'polypeptide(L)'
;MLTITPTAVLEQSTDGELEVFAVIDGKKVYLPEDANYIMQDRRGLWYYSSRKPRPKEGDWTPNKTSISCKGEGGFVRALKTDTVMPWLDTCQRTVRMVTGKSAAERRPADS
;
A
#
# COMPACT_ATOMS: atom_id res chain seq x y z
N MET A 1 -20.63 -15.67 -5.05
CA MET A 1 -20.22 -14.26 -5.26
C MET A 1 -19.15 -13.98 -4.22
N LEU A 2 -17.87 -13.86 -4.60
CA LEU A 2 -16.79 -13.59 -3.64
C LEU A 2 -16.79 -12.10 -3.33
N THR A 3 -17.13 -11.71 -2.10
CA THR A 3 -17.02 -10.32 -1.63
C THR A 3 -15.54 -9.96 -1.57
N ILE A 4 -15.09 -9.07 -2.47
CA ILE A 4 -13.74 -8.53 -2.42
C ILE A 4 -13.75 -7.39 -1.41
N THR A 5 -13.20 -7.62 -0.22
CA THR A 5 -12.93 -6.54 0.73
C THR A 5 -11.69 -5.78 0.23
N PRO A 6 -11.79 -4.48 -0.09
CA PRO A 6 -10.63 -3.71 -0.47
C PRO A 6 -9.64 -3.67 0.70
N THR A 7 -8.37 -3.97 0.42
CA THR A 7 -7.28 -3.85 1.40
C THR A 7 -6.70 -2.44 1.41
N ALA A 8 -7.06 -1.61 0.44
CA ALA A 8 -6.67 -0.22 0.34
C ALA A 8 -7.81 0.66 -0.15
N VAL A 9 -7.85 1.89 0.34
CA VAL A 9 -8.80 2.91 -0.08
C VAL A 9 -8.05 4.09 -0.68
N LEU A 10 -8.65 4.71 -1.71
CA LEU A 10 -8.11 5.92 -2.33
C LEU A 10 -8.64 7.19 -1.65
N GLU A 11 -9.75 7.06 -0.93
CA GLU A 11 -10.37 8.12 -0.13
C GLU A 11 -10.04 7.89 1.35
N GLN A 12 -9.80 8.97 2.09
CA GLN A 12 -9.42 8.94 3.50
C GLN A 12 -10.59 8.45 4.36
N SER A 13 -10.40 7.43 5.19
CA SER A 13 -11.27 7.19 6.33
C SER A 13 -10.80 8.10 7.47
N THR A 14 -11.61 9.10 7.82
CA THR A 14 -11.29 10.17 8.79
C THR A 14 -11.19 9.73 10.26
N ASP A 15 -11.35 8.44 10.56
CA ASP A 15 -11.60 7.97 11.92
C ASP A 15 -10.41 7.29 12.61
N GLY A 16 -9.26 7.16 11.93
CA GLY A 16 -8.04 6.56 12.51
C GLY A 16 -7.06 7.60 13.04
N GLU A 17 -6.42 7.33 14.19
CA GLU A 17 -5.32 8.13 14.75
C GLU A 17 -3.99 7.96 13.97
N LEU A 18 -3.90 6.91 13.16
CA LEU A 18 -2.73 6.57 12.37
C LEU A 18 -3.11 6.39 10.91
N GLU A 19 -2.49 7.19 10.05
CA GLU A 19 -2.52 7.00 8.61
C GLU A 19 -1.28 6.27 8.13
N VAL A 20 -1.50 5.11 7.51
CA VAL A 20 -0.47 4.37 6.79
C VAL A 20 -0.80 4.43 5.30
N PHE A 21 0.14 4.88 4.48
CA PHE A 21 -0.09 5.00 3.05
C PHE A 21 1.20 4.88 2.23
N ALA A 22 1.01 4.75 0.93
CA ALA A 22 2.05 4.89 -0.08
C ALA A 22 1.61 5.85 -1.18
N VAL A 23 2.58 6.43 -1.89
CA VAL A 23 2.31 7.13 -3.14
C VAL A 23 2.63 6.18 -4.29
N ILE A 24 1.59 5.77 -5.02
CA ILE A 24 1.68 4.87 -6.18
C ILE A 24 1.07 5.60 -7.37
N ASP A 25 1.84 5.77 -8.44
CA ASP A 25 1.42 6.49 -9.66
C ASP A 25 0.84 7.89 -9.36
N GLY A 26 1.52 8.64 -8.47
CA GLY A 26 1.10 9.97 -8.05
C GLY A 26 -0.13 10.02 -7.13
N LYS A 27 -0.75 8.87 -6.83
CA LYS A 27 -1.95 8.77 -5.98
C LYS A 27 -1.60 8.25 -4.59
N LYS A 28 -2.21 8.85 -3.58
CA LYS A 28 -2.13 8.37 -2.20
C LYS A 28 -3.01 7.13 -2.05
N VAL A 29 -2.39 6.01 -1.69
CA VAL A 29 -3.06 4.73 -1.45
C VAL A 29 -2.97 4.43 0.05
N TYR A 30 -4.09 4.52 0.74
CA TYR A 30 -4.16 4.22 2.17
C TYR A 30 -4.16 2.71 2.40
N LEU A 31 -3.37 2.27 3.36
CA LEU A 31 -3.09 0.87 3.65
C LEU A 31 -3.44 0.56 5.11
N PRO A 32 -3.58 -0.72 5.46
CA PRO A 32 -3.79 -1.11 6.85
C PRO A 32 -2.58 -0.77 7.72
N GLU A 33 -2.79 -0.62 9.03
CA GLU A 33 -1.76 -0.17 9.97
C GLU A 33 -0.53 -1.08 10.04
N ASP A 34 -0.70 -2.37 9.72
CA ASP A 34 0.34 -3.39 9.71
C ASP A 34 1.17 -3.42 8.41
N ALA A 35 0.78 -2.64 7.40
CA ALA A 35 1.51 -2.52 6.14
C ALA A 35 2.79 -1.69 6.34
N ASN A 36 3.91 -2.33 6.63
CA ASN A 36 5.20 -1.66 6.86
C ASN A 36 6.01 -1.44 5.58
N TYR A 37 5.82 -2.32 4.60
CA TYR A 37 6.51 -2.31 3.32
C TYR A 37 5.51 -2.45 2.19
N ILE A 38 5.83 -1.84 1.07
CA ILE A 38 5.14 -2.03 -0.20
C ILE A 38 6.14 -2.34 -1.29
N MET A 39 5.66 -3.04 -2.32
CA MET A 39 6.50 -3.49 -3.41
C MET A 39 5.65 -3.82 -4.64
N GLN A 40 6.25 -3.67 -5.81
CA GLN A 40 5.71 -4.11 -7.09
C GLN A 40 6.42 -5.40 -7.51
N ASP A 41 5.69 -6.34 -8.10
CA ASP A 41 6.29 -7.50 -8.77
C ASP A 41 6.66 -7.18 -10.23
N ARG A 42 7.26 -8.16 -10.92
CA ARG A 42 7.64 -8.03 -12.35
C ARG A 42 6.46 -7.81 -13.30
N ARG A 43 5.23 -8.10 -12.87
CA ARG A 43 4.01 -7.98 -13.67
C ARG A 43 3.33 -6.63 -13.46
N GLY A 44 3.91 -5.79 -12.62
CA GLY A 44 3.38 -4.48 -12.26
C GLY A 44 2.36 -4.49 -11.13
N LEU A 45 2.15 -5.65 -10.48
CA LEU A 45 1.16 -5.81 -9.41
C LEU A 45 1.74 -5.35 -8.07
N TRP A 46 0.95 -4.60 -7.32
CA TRP A 46 1.36 -4.05 -6.03
C TRP A 46 0.89 -4.89 -4.84
N TYR A 47 1.79 -5.00 -3.87
CA TYR A 47 1.62 -5.74 -2.64
C TYR A 47 2.09 -4.92 -1.44
N TYR A 48 1.65 -5.32 -0.25
CA TYR A 48 2.21 -4.85 1.02
C TYR A 48 2.59 -6.02 1.92
N SER A 49 3.48 -5.77 2.89
CA SER A 49 3.84 -6.73 3.93
C SER A 49 4.20 -6.04 5.25
N SER A 50 4.03 -6.77 6.36
CA SER A 50 4.42 -6.31 7.70
C SER A 50 5.92 -6.45 7.98
N ARG A 51 6.62 -7.32 7.26
CA ARG A 51 8.07 -7.51 7.34
C ARG A 51 8.73 -7.25 6.01
N LYS A 52 9.99 -6.81 6.01
CA LYS A 52 10.75 -6.58 4.78
C LYS A 52 10.76 -7.86 3.94
N PRO A 53 10.23 -7.84 2.70
CA PRO A 53 10.20 -9.03 1.87
C PRO A 53 11.63 -9.43 1.47
N ARG A 54 11.84 -10.72 1.22
CA ARG A 54 13.08 -11.20 0.60
C ARG A 54 12.80 -11.57 -0.86
N PRO A 55 13.72 -11.29 -1.80
CA PRO A 55 13.63 -11.84 -3.13
C PRO A 55 13.74 -13.38 -3.09
N LYS A 56 12.87 -14.09 -3.80
CA LYS A 56 12.93 -15.55 -4.00
C LYS A 56 12.48 -15.89 -5.41
N GLU A 57 13.33 -16.58 -6.17
CA GLU A 57 13.00 -17.14 -7.50
C GLU A 57 12.32 -16.16 -8.48
N GLY A 58 12.71 -14.88 -8.46
CA GLY A 58 12.15 -13.86 -9.35
C GLY A 58 10.83 -13.23 -8.90
N ASP A 59 10.41 -13.47 -7.65
CA ASP A 59 9.31 -12.78 -6.97
C ASP A 59 9.75 -12.36 -5.54
N TRP A 60 8.88 -11.63 -4.85
CA TRP A 60 8.96 -11.36 -3.42
C TRP A 60 8.41 -12.53 -2.60
N THR A 61 8.89 -12.68 -1.35
CA THR A 61 8.40 -13.66 -0.38
C THR A 61 6.87 -13.82 -0.36
N PRO A 62 6.35 -15.04 -0.13
CA PRO A 62 4.91 -15.34 -0.26
C PRO A 62 4.03 -14.65 0.77
N ASN A 63 4.58 -14.24 1.93
CA ASN A 63 3.85 -13.54 2.98
C ASN A 63 3.68 -12.05 2.64
N LYS A 64 2.95 -11.78 1.55
CA LYS A 64 2.58 -10.44 1.07
C LYS A 64 1.10 -10.43 0.67
N THR A 65 0.43 -9.31 0.89
CA THR A 65 -0.99 -9.14 0.59
C THR A 65 -1.16 -8.25 -0.63
N SER A 66 -2.03 -8.63 -1.58
CA SER A 66 -2.29 -7.77 -2.74
C SER A 66 -3.01 -6.49 -2.31
N ILE A 67 -2.58 -5.36 -2.86
CA ILE A 67 -3.28 -4.08 -2.66
C ILE A 67 -4.52 -4.10 -3.54
N SER A 68 -5.69 -4.35 -2.95
CA SER A 68 -6.98 -4.35 -3.63
C SER A 68 -7.66 -3.01 -3.34
N CYS A 69 -8.01 -2.25 -4.38
CA CYS A 69 -8.60 -0.93 -4.21
C CYS A 69 -9.84 -0.74 -5.08
N LYS A 70 -10.70 0.22 -4.70
CA LYS A 70 -11.81 0.69 -5.52
C LYS A 70 -11.28 1.75 -6.48
N GLY A 71 -11.22 1.44 -7.77
CA GLY A 71 -10.95 2.40 -8.84
C GLY A 71 -12.24 2.89 -9.49
N GLU A 72 -12.11 3.71 -10.53
CA GLU A 72 -13.26 4.26 -11.28
C GLU A 72 -14.11 3.17 -11.94
N GLY A 73 -13.50 2.07 -12.38
CA GLY A 73 -14.18 0.90 -12.96
C GLY A 73 -14.69 -0.14 -11.95
N GLY A 74 -14.65 0.16 -10.65
CA GLY A 74 -15.05 -0.77 -9.57
C GLY A 74 -13.86 -1.35 -8.79
N PHE A 75 -14.07 -2.48 -8.12
CA PHE A 75 -13.05 -3.12 -7.28
C PHE A 75 -12.04 -3.89 -8.12
N VAL A 76 -10.75 -3.59 -7.94
CA VAL A 76 -9.65 -4.39 -8.48
C VAL A 76 -9.06 -5.29 -7.40
N ARG A 77 -8.74 -6.52 -7.79
CA ARG A 77 -8.13 -7.53 -6.89
C ARG A 77 -6.66 -7.26 -6.57
N ALA A 78 -5.98 -6.51 -7.44
CA ALA A 78 -4.62 -6.07 -7.26
C ALA A 78 -4.42 -4.78 -8.06
N LEU A 79 -3.94 -3.73 -7.42
CA LEU A 79 -3.51 -2.51 -8.05
C LEU A 79 -2.36 -2.84 -9.00
N LYS A 80 -2.47 -2.38 -10.24
CA LYS A 80 -1.47 -2.57 -11.28
C LYS A 80 -1.07 -1.23 -11.84
N THR A 81 0.24 -1.02 -11.99
CA THR A 81 0.81 0.11 -12.72
C THR A 81 1.89 -0.40 -13.66
N ASP A 82 2.36 0.45 -14.56
CA ASP A 82 3.52 0.12 -15.38
C ASP A 82 4.77 -0.03 -14.50
N THR A 83 5.68 -0.89 -14.92
CA THR A 83 6.97 -1.11 -14.25
C THR A 83 7.99 -0.12 -14.79
N VAL A 84 8.16 1.00 -14.09
CA VAL A 84 9.09 2.07 -14.47
C VAL A 84 10.52 1.86 -13.96
N MET A 85 10.71 0.90 -13.05
CA MET A 85 12.01 0.57 -12.47
C MET A 85 12.11 -0.95 -12.19
N PRO A 86 13.33 -1.49 -11.97
CA PRO A 86 13.48 -2.89 -11.62
C PRO A 86 12.68 -3.24 -10.36
N TRP A 87 11.91 -4.33 -10.42
CA TRP A 87 10.99 -4.73 -9.35
C TRP A 87 11.66 -4.82 -7.96
N LEU A 88 12.94 -5.21 -7.88
CA LEU A 88 13.72 -5.26 -6.63
C LEU A 88 13.87 -3.89 -5.95
N ASP A 89 13.88 -2.82 -6.73
CA ASP A 89 14.09 -1.46 -6.27
C ASP A 89 12.78 -0.79 -5.83
N THR A 90 11.64 -1.44 -6.09
CA THR A 90 10.31 -0.93 -5.73
C THR A 90 9.95 -1.15 -4.26
N CYS A 91 10.73 -1.97 -3.54
CA CYS A 91 10.48 -2.25 -2.13
C CYS A 91 10.81 -1.02 -1.27
N GLN A 92 9.77 -0.37 -0.74
CA GLN A 92 9.90 0.81 0.10
C GLN A 92 9.07 0.68 1.39
N ARG A 93 9.41 1.48 2.40
CA ARG A 93 8.59 1.60 3.61
C ARG A 93 7.34 2.43 3.30
N THR A 94 6.25 2.11 3.97
CA THR A 94 5.06 2.97 3.96
C THR A 94 5.31 4.26 4.73
N VAL A 95 4.59 5.31 4.34
CA VAL A 95 4.54 6.56 5.09
C VAL A 95 3.54 6.38 6.23
N ARG A 96 3.94 6.77 7.45
CA ARG A 96 3.11 6.69 8.65
C ARG A 96 2.97 8.08 9.23
N MET A 97 1.73 8.54 9.40
CA MET A 97 1.41 9.86 9.93
C MET A 97 0.44 9.71 11.09
N VAL A 98 0.71 10.35 12.21
CA VAL A 98 -0.27 10.52 13.28
C VAL A 98 -1.18 11.67 12.88
N THR A 99 -2.48 11.42 12.89
CA THR A 99 -3.54 12.41 12.65
C THR A 99 -3.99 12.96 14.00
N GLY A 100 -3.92 14.28 14.17
CA GLY A 100 -4.56 14.95 15.30
C GLY A 100 -6.00 15.35 14.99
N LYS A 101 -6.62 16.14 15.87
CA LYS A 101 -8.01 16.60 15.70
C LYS A 101 -8.17 17.57 14.53
N SER A 102 -7.07 18.12 14.05
CA SER A 102 -7.01 19.03 12.91
C SER A 102 -5.88 18.65 11.95
N ALA A 103 -6.00 19.05 10.68
CA ALA A 103 -4.95 18.83 9.68
C ALA A 103 -3.60 19.45 10.06
N ALA A 104 -3.61 20.49 10.91
CA ALA A 104 -2.41 21.17 11.40
C ALA A 104 -1.62 20.34 12.44
N GLU A 105 -2.24 19.33 13.06
CA GLU A 105 -1.62 18.45 14.05
C GLU A 105 -1.00 17.19 13.40
N ARG A 106 -1.08 17.07 12.07
CA ARG A 106 -0.56 15.94 11.32
C ARG A 106 0.98 15.91 11.38
N ARG A 107 1.54 14.85 11.93
CA ARG A 107 2.99 14.68 12.07
C ARG A 107 3.45 13.27 11.67
N PRO A 108 4.73 13.08 11.26
CA PRO A 108 5.29 11.75 11.10
C PRO A 108 5.12 10.92 12.39
N ALA A 109 4.76 9.65 12.25
CA ALA A 109 4.79 8.72 13.37
C ALA A 109 6.24 8.40 13.72
N ASP A 110 6.58 8.45 15.01
CA ASP A 110 7.91 8.09 15.50
C ASP A 110 8.18 6.59 15.21
N SER A 111 9.35 6.33 14.59
CA SER A 111 9.69 5.09 13.85
C SER A 111 9.67 3.77 14.61
#